data_AF-A0A6M8VVK8-F1
#
_entry.id   AF-A0A6M8VVK8-F1
#
_cell.length_a   1.000
_cell.length_b   1.000
_cell.length_c   1.000
_cell.angle_alpha   90.00
_cell.angle_beta   90.00
_cell.angle_gamma   90.00
#
_symmetry.space_group_name_H-M   'P 1'
#
loop_
_entity.id
_entity.type
_entity.pdbx_description
1 polymer ?
#
loop_
_entity_poly.entity_id
_entity_poly.type
_entity_poly.pdbx_seq_one_letter_code
_entity_poly.pdbx_strand_id
1 'polypeptide(L)'
;MSPAHPRHPGDHGPGAHHPDSRRRPQEEPPRCLVLSRDAVRRVDRVAVDRYGIPSIVLMENAAIGLRERSLTMMLGLGTERVVILAGPGNNGGDGLALARHLHNAGAEPLVLLAADPERLAARGGDAATNLAIVQKMRIEMERLDRSAGAELLERSAAEPVLVVDALLGTGLRDAATGVVRDAILHVNRVRAPRMGVLAVDVPSGLDCDTGESAGGGPAVIADATVTFVAAQAWHAAAGGPAAGPGMSPSRRSVCRVNWSKSSETTCRTPGPGPGPRRAAAAVRVPRRRRTAEGRIGAGRMSCRTPDSGVRVGQ
;
A
#
# COMPACT_ATOMS: atom_id res chain seq x y z
N MET A 1 -18.89 -13.87 -86.17
CA MET A 1 -19.56 -12.57 -86.34
C MET A 1 -19.23 -11.71 -85.12
N SER A 2 -18.52 -10.61 -85.37
CA SER A 2 -18.19 -9.51 -84.43
C SER A 2 -19.34 -8.47 -84.44
N PRO A 3 -19.33 -7.33 -83.69
CA PRO A 3 -18.55 -6.96 -82.47
C PRO A 3 -19.32 -6.05 -81.45
N ALA A 4 -18.60 -5.63 -80.39
CA ALA A 4 -18.51 -4.26 -79.84
C ALA A 4 -19.03 -3.93 -78.41
N HIS A 5 -18.10 -3.47 -77.56
CA HIS A 5 -18.29 -2.66 -76.32
C HIS A 5 -18.55 -1.17 -76.68
N PRO A 6 -19.17 -0.31 -75.82
CA PRO A 6 -18.37 0.55 -74.90
C PRO A 6 -19.03 1.16 -73.61
N ARG A 7 -18.15 1.45 -72.62
CA ARG A 7 -18.00 2.65 -71.71
C ARG A 7 -19.08 3.12 -70.70
N HIS A 8 -18.62 3.32 -69.45
CA HIS A 8 -19.13 4.24 -68.38
C HIS A 8 -18.92 5.73 -68.76
N PRO A 9 -19.68 6.74 -68.25
CA PRO A 9 -19.52 7.28 -66.88
C PRO A 9 -20.74 8.02 -66.24
N GLY A 10 -20.64 8.35 -64.94
CA GLY A 10 -21.19 9.62 -64.42
C GLY A 10 -22.28 9.60 -63.33
N ASP A 11 -21.86 10.06 -62.16
CA ASP A 11 -22.47 11.16 -61.38
C ASP A 11 -23.30 10.88 -60.11
N HIS A 12 -23.11 11.82 -59.17
CA HIS A 12 -23.13 11.77 -57.72
C HIS A 12 -24.51 12.03 -57.09
N GLY A 13 -24.70 11.50 -55.87
CA GLY A 13 -25.66 12.01 -54.89
C GLY A 13 -25.24 11.60 -53.48
N PRO A 14 -24.87 12.54 -52.57
CA PRO A 14 -24.38 12.19 -51.25
C PRO A 14 -25.53 11.78 -50.32
N GLY A 15 -25.34 10.64 -49.65
CA GLY A 15 -26.27 10.09 -48.68
C GLY A 15 -26.52 11.04 -47.50
N ALA A 16 -27.78 11.12 -47.11
CA ALA A 16 -28.27 11.92 -46.01
C ALA A 16 -27.50 11.65 -44.70
N HIS A 17 -26.94 12.72 -44.12
CA HIS A 17 -26.36 12.72 -42.79
C HIS A 17 -27.43 12.47 -41.73
N HIS A 18 -27.30 11.38 -40.98
CA HIS A 18 -28.08 11.11 -39.77
C HIS A 18 -27.45 11.89 -38.60
N PRO A 19 -28.14 12.84 -37.95
CA PRO A 19 -27.61 13.51 -36.77
C PRO A 19 -28.10 12.78 -35.53
N ASP A 20 -27.35 11.80 -35.05
CA ASP A 20 -27.43 11.41 -33.64
C ASP A 20 -26.03 11.22 -33.06
N SER A 21 -25.31 12.34 -32.99
CA SER A 21 -24.13 12.49 -32.15
C SER A 21 -24.52 13.22 -30.86
N ARG A 22 -25.48 12.67 -30.11
CA ARG A 22 -25.55 12.97 -28.68
C ARG A 22 -24.26 12.48 -28.05
N ARG A 23 -23.27 13.38 -27.97
CA ARG A 23 -22.09 13.22 -27.12
C ARG A 23 -22.62 12.80 -25.76
N ARG A 24 -22.30 11.57 -25.34
CA ARG A 24 -22.47 11.18 -23.94
C ARG A 24 -21.82 12.30 -23.10
N PRO A 25 -22.48 12.82 -22.06
CA PRO A 25 -21.80 13.72 -21.13
C PRO A 25 -20.48 13.04 -20.77
N GLN A 26 -19.36 13.75 -20.93
CA GLN A 26 -18.12 13.27 -20.36
C GLN A 26 -18.39 13.21 -18.87
N GLU A 27 -18.53 11.99 -18.33
CA GLU A 27 -18.67 11.79 -16.89
C GLU A 27 -17.49 12.51 -16.25
N GLU A 28 -17.76 13.58 -15.48
CA GLU A 28 -16.73 14.25 -14.71
C GLU A 28 -16.03 13.16 -13.89
N PRO A 29 -14.68 13.10 -13.89
CA PRO A 29 -13.97 12.13 -13.08
C PRO A 29 -14.48 12.28 -11.63
N PRO A 30 -14.72 11.15 -10.92
CA PRO A 30 -15.30 11.19 -9.59
C PRO A 30 -14.48 12.14 -8.73
N ARG A 31 -15.15 13.16 -8.17
CA ARG A 31 -14.50 14.15 -7.30
C ARG A 31 -13.99 13.41 -6.07
N CYS A 32 -12.68 13.30 -5.94
CA CYS A 32 -12.08 12.73 -4.74
C CYS A 32 -12.31 13.70 -3.59
N LEU A 33 -13.00 13.24 -2.53
CA LEU A 33 -13.16 14.02 -1.31
C LEU A 33 -11.78 14.27 -0.70
N VAL A 34 -11.43 15.55 -0.49
CA VAL A 34 -10.18 15.95 0.17
C VAL A 34 -10.51 16.36 1.61
N LEU A 35 -9.90 15.69 2.59
CA LEU A 35 -10.10 15.92 4.01
C LEU A 35 -8.82 16.41 4.68
N SER A 36 -8.97 17.28 5.68
CA SER A 36 -7.88 17.63 6.59
C SER A 36 -7.59 16.49 7.57
N ARG A 37 -6.44 16.54 8.21
CA ARG A 37 -6.02 15.68 9.33
C ARG A 37 -7.12 15.50 10.36
N ASP A 38 -7.68 16.61 10.82
CA ASP A 38 -8.68 16.61 11.88
C ASP A 38 -10.02 16.02 11.39
N ALA A 39 -10.33 16.18 10.11
CA ALA A 39 -11.49 15.56 9.48
C ALA A 39 -11.30 14.04 9.34
N VAL A 40 -10.17 13.55 8.83
CA VAL A 40 -9.86 12.11 8.75
C VAL A 40 -9.92 11.46 10.13
N ARG A 41 -9.26 12.04 11.13
CA ARG A 41 -9.31 11.55 12.52
C ARG A 41 -10.72 11.57 13.11
N ARG A 42 -11.55 12.53 12.71
CA ARG A 42 -12.95 12.59 13.15
C ARG A 42 -13.76 11.47 12.52
N VAL A 43 -13.50 11.13 11.26
CA VAL A 43 -14.16 10.00 10.60
C VAL A 43 -13.82 8.69 11.31
N ASP A 44 -12.54 8.46 11.65
CA ASP A 44 -12.14 7.26 12.43
C ASP A 44 -12.81 7.21 13.80
N ARG A 45 -12.82 8.34 14.54
CA ARG A 45 -13.52 8.41 15.83
C ARG A 45 -15.01 8.14 15.69
N VAL A 46 -15.67 8.68 14.67
CA VAL A 46 -17.10 8.40 14.43
C VAL A 46 -17.33 6.93 14.13
N ALA A 47 -16.46 6.28 13.34
CA ALA A 47 -16.55 4.84 13.07
C ALA A 47 -16.45 4.01 14.35
N VAL A 48 -15.53 4.37 15.26
CA VAL A 48 -15.36 3.70 16.55
C VAL A 48 -16.52 4.00 17.50
N ASP A 49 -16.74 5.28 17.82
CA ASP A 49 -17.59 5.70 18.94
C ASP A 49 -19.07 5.57 18.61
N ARG A 50 -19.47 5.90 17.37
CA ARG A 50 -20.88 5.93 16.97
C ARG A 50 -21.33 4.64 16.30
N TYR A 51 -20.46 4.03 15.50
CA TYR A 51 -20.78 2.82 14.75
C TYR A 51 -20.22 1.54 15.38
N GLY A 52 -19.44 1.65 16.45
CA GLY A 52 -18.95 0.50 17.20
C GLY A 52 -17.90 -0.33 16.44
N ILE A 53 -17.26 0.21 15.41
CA ILE A 53 -16.24 -0.49 14.62
C ILE A 53 -14.93 -0.44 15.41
N PRO A 54 -14.37 -1.56 15.88
CA PRO A 54 -13.12 -1.54 16.63
C PRO A 54 -11.98 -0.95 15.79
N SER A 55 -11.14 -0.12 16.40
CA SER A 55 -10.04 0.56 15.69
C SER A 55 -9.06 -0.42 15.03
N ILE A 56 -8.82 -1.57 15.66
CA ILE A 56 -8.01 -2.65 15.07
C ILE A 56 -8.59 -3.20 13.76
N VAL A 57 -9.91 -3.18 13.57
CA VAL A 57 -10.57 -3.59 12.32
C VAL A 57 -10.36 -2.54 11.23
N LEU A 58 -10.32 -1.25 11.59
CA LEU A 58 -9.95 -0.18 10.66
C LEU A 58 -8.50 -0.36 10.18
N MET A 59 -7.58 -0.64 11.09
CA MET A 59 -6.17 -0.94 10.80
C MET A 59 -6.01 -2.19 9.92
N GLU A 60 -6.76 -3.27 10.19
CA GLU A 60 -6.73 -4.47 9.35
C GLU A 60 -7.19 -4.17 7.91
N ASN A 61 -8.24 -3.36 7.75
CA ASN A 61 -8.73 -2.93 6.44
C ASN A 61 -7.71 -2.07 5.68
N ALA A 62 -7.00 -1.18 6.39
CA ALA A 62 -5.89 -0.40 5.85
C ALA A 62 -4.78 -1.33 5.33
N ALA A 63 -4.41 -2.33 6.13
CA ALA A 63 -3.37 -3.30 5.80
C ALA A 63 -3.73 -4.18 4.58
N ILE A 64 -5.00 -4.55 4.41
CA ILE A 64 -5.48 -5.26 3.21
C ILE A 64 -5.30 -4.40 1.95
N GLY A 65 -5.63 -3.10 2.04
CA GLY A 65 -5.44 -2.15 0.94
C GLY A 65 -3.97 -1.97 0.57
N LEU A 66 -3.10 -1.86 1.59
CA LEU A 66 -1.65 -1.82 1.41
C LEU A 66 -1.11 -3.08 0.74
N ARG A 67 -1.54 -4.27 1.20
CA ARG A 67 -1.07 -5.56 0.69
C ARG A 67 -1.20 -5.66 -0.82
N GLU A 68 -2.36 -5.30 -1.38
CA GLU A 68 -2.59 -5.37 -2.83
C GLU A 68 -1.61 -4.49 -3.62
N ARG A 69 -1.37 -3.26 -3.14
CA ARG A 69 -0.43 -2.36 -3.78
C ARG A 69 1.01 -2.85 -3.65
N SER A 70 1.40 -3.32 -2.46
CA SER A 70 2.73 -3.88 -2.21
C SER A 70 3.01 -5.07 -3.14
N LEU A 71 2.10 -6.05 -3.20
CA LEU A 71 2.27 -7.22 -4.07
C LEU A 71 2.38 -6.84 -5.56
N THR A 72 1.61 -5.83 -6.00
CA THR A 72 1.71 -5.33 -7.38
C THR A 72 3.07 -4.69 -7.67
N MET A 73 3.58 -3.89 -6.74
CA MET A 73 4.90 -3.25 -6.88
C MET A 73 6.03 -4.29 -6.84
N MET A 74 5.95 -5.24 -5.91
CA MET A 74 6.91 -6.34 -5.78
C MET A 74 6.96 -7.22 -7.03
N LEU A 75 5.80 -7.53 -7.63
CA LEU A 75 5.74 -8.24 -8.90
C LEU A 75 6.43 -7.45 -10.04
N GLY A 76 6.22 -6.13 -10.09
CA GLY A 76 6.89 -5.26 -11.06
C GLY A 76 8.40 -5.17 -10.88
N LEU A 77 8.88 -5.33 -9.64
CA LEU A 77 10.31 -5.38 -9.29
C LEU A 77 10.91 -6.79 -9.45
N GLY A 78 10.08 -7.82 -9.53
CA GLY A 78 10.51 -9.22 -9.56
C GLY A 78 11.12 -9.68 -8.23
N THR A 79 10.54 -9.28 -7.10
CA THR A 79 11.05 -9.60 -5.75
C THR A 79 9.97 -10.12 -4.81
N GLU A 80 10.38 -10.93 -3.83
CA GLU A 80 9.59 -11.32 -2.67
C GLU A 80 10.02 -10.55 -1.41
N ARG A 81 11.11 -9.77 -1.50
CA ARG A 81 11.71 -9.03 -0.38
C ARG A 81 11.01 -7.71 -0.14
N VAL A 82 10.68 -7.44 1.13
CA VAL A 82 10.09 -6.17 1.55
C VAL A 82 10.65 -5.73 2.89
N VAL A 83 11.15 -4.50 2.96
CA VAL A 83 11.61 -3.87 4.21
C VAL A 83 10.55 -2.88 4.66
N ILE A 84 10.03 -3.04 5.87
CA ILE A 84 8.97 -2.18 6.42
C ILE A 84 9.56 -1.33 7.55
N LEU A 85 9.64 -0.02 7.32
CA LEU A 85 10.08 0.96 8.31
C LEU A 85 8.89 1.36 9.17
N ALA A 86 8.76 0.78 10.36
CA ALA A 86 7.60 0.95 11.23
C ALA A 86 7.86 1.97 12.34
N GLY A 87 7.00 2.99 12.45
CA GLY A 87 7.08 3.98 13.53
C GLY A 87 6.46 3.54 14.87
N PRO A 88 6.52 4.39 15.89
CA PRO A 88 5.91 4.12 17.20
C PRO A 88 4.40 4.37 17.26
N GLY A 89 3.78 4.89 16.19
CA GLY A 89 2.36 5.28 16.17
C GLY A 89 1.47 4.33 15.38
N ASN A 90 0.22 4.74 15.12
CA ASN A 90 -0.74 3.95 14.35
C ASN A 90 -0.24 3.64 12.93
N ASN A 91 0.50 4.56 12.28
CA ASN A 91 1.10 4.30 10.97
C ASN A 91 2.07 3.11 11.01
N GLY A 92 2.86 2.99 12.10
CA GLY A 92 3.70 1.82 12.32
C GLY A 92 2.88 0.56 12.60
N GLY A 93 1.73 0.69 13.26
CA GLY A 93 0.73 -0.37 13.40
C GLY A 93 0.20 -0.88 12.06
N ASP A 94 -0.13 0.01 11.11
CA ASP A 94 -0.52 -0.34 9.75
C ASP A 94 0.60 -1.10 9.02
N GLY A 95 1.86 -0.67 9.21
CA GLY A 95 3.05 -1.36 8.71
C GLY A 95 3.23 -2.77 9.31
N LEU A 96 3.02 -2.92 10.62
CA LEU A 96 3.08 -4.22 11.29
C LEU A 96 1.96 -5.16 10.82
N ALA A 97 0.74 -4.65 10.66
CA ALA A 97 -0.38 -5.40 10.09
C ALA A 97 -0.08 -5.83 8.64
N LEU A 98 0.46 -4.93 7.82
CA LEU A 98 0.91 -5.22 6.47
C LEU A 98 1.97 -6.34 6.45
N ALA A 99 2.94 -6.32 7.37
CA ALA A 99 3.96 -7.36 7.47
C ALA A 99 3.34 -8.76 7.59
N ARG A 100 2.31 -8.92 8.44
CA ARG A 100 1.59 -10.19 8.58
C ARG A 100 0.92 -10.62 7.29
N HIS A 101 0.27 -9.68 6.61
CA HIS A 101 -0.43 -9.94 5.37
C HIS A 101 0.51 -10.33 4.23
N LEU A 102 1.68 -9.70 4.14
CA LEU A 102 2.71 -10.02 3.14
C LEU A 102 3.36 -11.38 3.46
N HIS A 103 3.69 -11.64 4.72
CA HIS A 103 4.18 -12.96 5.15
C HIS A 103 3.21 -14.08 4.76
N ASN A 104 1.91 -13.90 5.04
CA ASN A 104 0.88 -14.88 4.65
C ASN A 104 0.71 -15.03 3.12
N ALA A 105 1.12 -14.02 2.34
CA ALA A 105 1.11 -14.06 0.88
C ALA A 105 2.39 -14.68 0.28
N GLY A 106 3.34 -15.13 1.11
CA GLY A 106 4.60 -15.73 0.68
C GLY A 106 5.74 -14.74 0.42
N ALA A 107 5.58 -13.47 0.78
CA ALA A 107 6.68 -12.51 0.78
C ALA A 107 7.59 -12.70 2.00
N GLU A 108 8.75 -12.03 1.96
CA GLU A 108 9.79 -12.05 2.99
C GLU A 108 9.87 -10.66 3.65
N PRO A 109 8.95 -10.33 4.57
CA PRO A 109 8.98 -9.06 5.27
C PRO A 109 10.04 -9.04 6.36
N LEU A 110 10.80 -7.96 6.35
CA LEU A 110 11.71 -7.54 7.40
C LEU A 110 11.23 -6.23 8.00
N VAL A 111 10.87 -6.25 9.28
CA VAL A 111 10.39 -5.07 10.00
C VAL A 111 11.54 -4.38 10.69
N LEU A 112 11.74 -3.10 10.38
CA LEU A 112 12.67 -2.23 11.09
C LEU A 112 11.86 -1.25 11.95
N LEU A 113 11.81 -1.53 13.25
CA LEU A 113 10.96 -0.81 14.20
C LEU A 113 11.70 0.41 14.77
N ALA A 114 11.25 1.61 14.41
CA ALA A 114 11.73 2.91 14.93
C ALA A 114 11.17 3.23 16.33
N ALA A 115 11.06 2.21 17.16
CA ALA A 115 10.55 2.29 18.52
C ALA A 115 11.21 1.22 19.38
N ASP A 116 11.16 1.44 20.69
CA ASP A 116 11.46 0.38 21.63
C ASP A 116 10.27 -0.59 21.69
N PRO A 117 10.44 -1.91 21.41
CA PRO A 117 9.33 -2.86 21.36
C PRO A 117 8.58 -2.97 22.69
N GLU A 118 9.29 -2.92 23.82
CA GLU A 118 8.69 -3.03 25.15
C GLU A 118 7.87 -1.78 25.46
N ARG A 119 8.39 -0.59 25.13
CA ARG A 119 7.63 0.66 25.28
C ARG A 119 6.41 0.69 24.37
N LEU A 120 6.52 0.18 23.13
CA LEU A 120 5.37 0.11 22.22
C LEU A 120 4.31 -0.85 22.78
N ALA A 121 4.70 -2.01 23.30
CA ALA A 121 3.79 -2.96 23.95
C ALA A 121 3.11 -2.34 25.17
N ALA A 122 3.86 -1.66 26.04
CA ALA A 122 3.34 -1.02 27.25
C ALA A 122 2.34 0.11 26.96
N ARG A 123 2.49 0.83 25.82
CA ARG A 123 1.53 1.85 25.38
C ARG A 123 0.17 1.27 24.99
N GLY A 124 0.11 -0.01 24.64
CA GLY A 124 -1.12 -0.67 24.21
C GLY A 124 -1.66 -0.18 22.86
N GLY A 125 -2.93 -0.47 22.60
CA GLY A 125 -3.61 -0.13 21.36
C GLY A 125 -3.27 -1.04 20.18
N ASP A 126 -3.64 -0.61 18.98
CA ASP A 126 -3.61 -1.46 17.78
C ASP A 126 -2.19 -1.76 17.30
N ALA A 127 -1.26 -0.80 17.42
CA ALA A 127 0.14 -1.01 17.09
C ALA A 127 0.81 -2.04 18.01
N ALA A 128 0.54 -1.98 19.33
CA ALA A 128 1.01 -2.98 20.29
C ALA A 128 0.44 -4.37 20.00
N THR A 129 -0.84 -4.43 19.61
CA THR A 129 -1.50 -5.69 19.25
C THR A 129 -0.84 -6.30 18.02
N ASN A 130 -0.61 -5.53 16.96
CA ASN A 130 0.06 -6.02 15.76
C ASN A 130 1.53 -6.38 16.00
N LEU A 131 2.25 -5.65 16.87
CA LEU A 131 3.60 -6.03 17.30
C LEU A 131 3.60 -7.44 17.92
N ALA A 132 2.69 -7.70 18.86
CA ALA A 132 2.59 -9.00 19.52
C ALA A 132 2.26 -10.13 18.54
N ILE A 133 1.43 -9.88 17.51
CA ILE A 133 1.13 -10.88 16.49
C ILE A 133 2.34 -11.13 15.59
N VAL A 134 3.02 -10.07 15.11
CA VAL A 134 4.25 -10.18 14.30
C VAL A 134 5.31 -11.03 15.00
N GLN A 135 5.51 -10.80 16.30
CA GLN A 135 6.42 -11.61 17.14
C GLN A 135 5.98 -13.08 17.22
N LYS A 136 4.69 -13.36 17.45
CA LYS A 136 4.17 -14.73 17.51
C LYS A 136 4.23 -15.46 16.17
N MET A 137 4.13 -14.73 15.06
CA MET A 137 4.32 -15.24 13.71
C MET A 137 5.80 -15.47 13.36
N ARG A 138 6.74 -15.01 14.20
CA ARG A 138 8.18 -15.08 13.96
C ARG A 138 8.60 -14.41 12.66
N ILE A 139 7.92 -13.32 12.31
CA ILE A 139 8.33 -12.45 11.21
C ILE A 139 9.62 -11.74 11.64
N GLU A 140 10.57 -11.64 10.72
CA GLU A 140 11.87 -11.03 10.97
C GLU A 140 11.69 -9.55 11.35
N MET A 141 12.29 -9.16 12.46
CA MET A 141 12.13 -7.83 13.02
C MET A 141 13.38 -7.43 13.80
N GLU A 142 13.85 -6.21 13.53
CA GLU A 142 14.95 -5.59 14.22
C GLU A 142 14.56 -4.19 14.69
N ARG A 143 15.25 -3.71 15.72
CA ARG A 143 15.14 -2.32 16.13
C ARG A 143 15.85 -1.47 15.08
N LEU A 144 15.15 -0.45 14.58
CA LEU A 144 15.79 0.56 13.76
C LEU A 144 16.65 1.44 14.65
N ASP A 145 17.96 1.27 14.52
CA ASP A 145 18.97 2.21 14.98
C ASP A 145 19.82 2.70 13.78
N ARG A 146 20.71 3.68 14.02
CA ARG A 146 21.48 4.30 12.93
C ARG A 146 22.39 3.31 12.19
N SER A 147 22.89 2.28 12.88
CA SER A 147 23.81 1.29 12.34
C SER A 147 23.08 0.16 11.61
N ALA A 148 22.16 -0.51 12.30
CA ALA A 148 21.44 -1.66 11.78
C ALA A 148 20.51 -1.29 10.63
N GLY A 149 19.82 -0.14 10.75
CA GLY A 149 18.91 0.33 9.72
C GLY A 149 19.61 0.67 8.40
N ALA A 150 20.74 1.39 8.49
CA ALA A 150 21.50 1.79 7.31
C ALA A 150 22.12 0.57 6.62
N GLU A 151 22.75 -0.33 7.36
CA GLU A 151 23.38 -1.52 6.78
C GLU A 151 22.35 -2.44 6.11
N LEU A 152 21.21 -2.67 6.75
CA LEU A 152 20.19 -3.57 6.25
C LEU A 152 19.44 -3.01 5.04
N LEU A 153 19.21 -1.69 5.01
CA LEU A 153 18.68 -0.99 3.84
C LEU A 153 19.69 -0.96 2.68
N GLU A 154 20.98 -0.72 2.95
CA GLU A 154 22.05 -0.75 1.95
C GLU A 154 22.20 -2.13 1.32
N ARG A 155 22.22 -3.19 2.14
CA ARG A 155 22.22 -4.58 1.67
C ARG A 155 20.97 -4.91 0.86
N SER A 156 19.84 -4.31 1.23
CA SER A 156 18.58 -4.47 0.49
C SER A 156 18.58 -3.70 -0.83
N ALA A 157 19.34 -2.61 -0.96
CA ALA A 157 19.46 -1.87 -2.22
C ALA A 157 20.29 -2.59 -3.30
N ALA A 158 21.10 -3.60 -2.92
CA ALA A 158 21.88 -4.40 -3.86
C ALA A 158 21.02 -5.36 -4.71
N GLU A 159 19.85 -5.76 -4.19
CA GLU A 159 18.88 -6.62 -4.87
C GLU A 159 17.55 -5.89 -5.05
N PRO A 160 16.65 -6.37 -5.92
CA PRO A 160 15.32 -5.77 -6.03
C PRO A 160 14.56 -5.87 -4.70
N VAL A 161 14.04 -4.75 -4.21
CA VAL A 161 13.34 -4.68 -2.91
C VAL A 161 12.22 -3.65 -2.93
N LEU A 162 11.13 -3.93 -2.20
CA LEU A 162 10.15 -2.93 -1.83
C LEU A 162 10.47 -2.38 -0.43
N VAL A 163 10.66 -1.07 -0.31
CA VAL A 163 10.73 -0.37 0.98
C VAL A 163 9.36 0.23 1.26
N VAL A 164 8.80 -0.08 2.43
CA VAL A 164 7.54 0.50 2.91
C VAL A 164 7.84 1.51 4.00
N ASP A 165 7.45 2.76 3.75
CA ASP A 165 7.51 3.85 4.71
C ASP A 165 6.22 3.88 5.54
N ALA A 166 6.32 3.35 6.76
CA ALA A 166 5.27 3.35 7.78
C ALA A 166 5.75 4.08 9.06
N LEU A 167 6.67 5.05 8.92
CA LEU A 167 7.32 5.71 10.06
C LEU A 167 6.40 6.74 10.72
N LEU A 168 5.80 7.63 9.93
CA LEU A 168 4.97 8.76 10.38
C LEU A 168 3.80 8.94 9.43
N GLY A 169 2.60 9.22 9.95
CA GLY A 169 1.41 9.49 9.13
C GLY A 169 0.86 10.90 9.37
N THR A 170 -0.46 11.05 9.34
CA THR A 170 -1.22 12.27 9.71
C THR A 170 -1.01 12.77 11.16
N GLY A 171 -0.01 12.28 11.89
CA GLY A 171 0.40 12.75 13.21
C GLY A 171 1.39 13.91 13.20
N LEU A 172 2.21 14.01 12.16
CA LEU A 172 3.39 14.86 12.15
C LEU A 172 3.06 16.34 11.95
N ARG A 173 3.65 17.23 12.75
CA ARG A 173 3.53 18.70 12.62
C ARG A 173 4.91 19.36 12.52
N ASP A 174 5.85 18.90 13.33
CA ASP A 174 7.23 19.37 13.32
C ASP A 174 8.13 18.48 12.45
N ALA A 175 9.37 18.91 12.24
CA ALA A 175 10.37 18.12 11.52
C ALA A 175 10.61 16.78 12.20
N ALA A 176 10.74 15.72 11.39
CA ALA A 176 11.21 14.42 11.88
C ALA A 176 12.58 14.57 12.56
N THR A 177 12.80 13.85 13.67
CA THR A 177 14.03 13.90 14.45
C THR A 177 14.61 12.51 14.69
N GLY A 178 15.87 12.47 15.17
CA GLY A 178 16.55 11.24 15.57
C GLY A 178 16.58 10.17 14.47
N VAL A 179 16.38 8.92 14.88
CA VAL A 179 16.48 7.76 13.97
C VAL A 179 15.46 7.81 12.82
N VAL A 180 14.28 8.40 13.04
CA VAL A 180 13.26 8.53 11.99
C VAL A 180 13.74 9.49 10.91
N ARG A 181 14.31 10.64 11.29
CA ARG A 181 14.94 11.58 10.33
C ARG A 181 16.04 10.91 9.53
N ASP A 182 16.91 10.18 10.22
CA ASP A 182 18.06 9.53 9.59
C ASP A 182 17.59 8.46 8.59
N ALA A 183 16.55 7.69 8.92
CA ALA A 183 15.92 6.73 8.02
C ALA A 183 15.32 7.40 6.77
N ILE A 184 14.60 8.51 6.92
CA ILE A 184 14.05 9.28 5.79
C ILE A 184 15.18 9.72 4.84
N LEU A 185 16.23 10.33 5.38
CA LEU A 185 17.38 10.77 4.59
C LEU A 185 18.07 9.60 3.89
N HIS A 186 18.19 8.47 4.58
CA HIS A 186 18.83 7.28 4.04
C HIS A 186 18.03 6.67 2.89
N VAL A 187 16.73 6.42 3.06
CA VAL A 187 15.83 5.92 2.00
C VAL A 187 15.93 6.78 0.75
N ASN A 188 15.93 8.11 0.90
CA ASN A 188 16.05 9.04 -0.22
C ASN A 188 17.43 8.97 -0.90
N ARG A 189 18.50 8.74 -0.14
CA ARG A 189 19.87 8.67 -0.64
C ARG A 189 20.14 7.39 -1.42
N VAL A 190 19.66 6.25 -0.93
CA VAL A 190 19.96 4.92 -1.50
C VAL A 190 19.01 4.50 -2.63
N ARG A 191 18.17 5.43 -3.12
CA ARG A 191 17.26 5.14 -4.24
C ARG A 191 18.03 4.62 -5.44
N ALA A 192 17.66 3.40 -5.86
CA ALA A 192 18.20 2.73 -7.03
C ALA A 192 17.06 2.28 -7.94
N PRO A 193 17.31 2.04 -9.25
CA PRO A 193 16.26 1.60 -10.19
C PRO A 193 15.53 0.30 -9.80
N ARG A 194 16.13 -0.51 -8.92
CA ARG A 194 15.59 -1.79 -8.43
C ARG A 194 14.93 -1.68 -7.04
N MET A 195 14.85 -0.47 -6.49
CA MET A 195 14.18 -0.20 -5.22
C MET A 195 12.86 0.52 -5.48
N GLY A 196 11.75 -0.07 -5.03
CA GLY A 196 10.46 0.63 -4.97
C GLY A 196 10.22 1.18 -3.57
N VAL A 197 9.61 2.36 -3.47
CA VAL A 197 9.23 2.97 -2.19
C VAL A 197 7.72 3.19 -2.14
N LEU A 198 7.06 2.57 -1.16
CA LEU A 198 5.63 2.71 -0.89
C LEU A 198 5.42 3.42 0.45
N ALA A 199 4.77 4.58 0.46
CA ALA A 199 4.38 5.24 1.70
C ALA A 199 3.00 4.79 2.18
N VAL A 200 2.87 4.67 3.50
CA VAL A 200 1.62 4.37 4.21
C VAL A 200 1.00 5.68 4.69
N ASP A 201 -0.26 5.91 4.28
CA ASP A 201 -1.07 7.10 4.52
C ASP A 201 -0.51 8.38 3.89
N VAL A 202 0.65 8.84 4.39
CA VAL A 202 1.35 10.05 3.99
C VAL A 202 2.85 9.74 3.97
N PRO A 203 3.62 10.16 2.95
CA PRO A 203 5.07 10.04 3.01
C PRO A 203 5.63 10.71 4.27
N SER A 204 6.37 9.96 5.07
CA SER A 204 6.90 10.42 6.34
C SER A 204 7.73 11.68 6.17
N GLY A 205 7.45 12.70 6.97
CA GLY A 205 8.09 14.02 6.87
C GLY A 205 7.26 15.07 6.13
N LEU A 206 6.17 14.69 5.45
CA LEU A 206 5.21 15.66 4.90
C LEU A 206 4.13 16.03 5.91
N ASP A 207 3.69 17.29 5.87
CA ASP A 207 2.45 17.70 6.49
C ASP A 207 1.27 17.30 5.58
N CYS A 208 0.32 16.55 6.13
CA CYS A 208 -0.81 16.05 5.34
C CYS A 208 -1.80 17.14 4.88
N ASP A 209 -1.83 18.28 5.58
CA ASP A 209 -2.75 19.39 5.31
C ASP A 209 -2.17 20.40 4.32
N THR A 210 -0.85 20.49 4.18
CA THR A 210 -0.19 21.43 3.24
C THR A 210 0.51 20.73 2.08
N GLY A 211 1.00 19.50 2.29
CA GLY A 211 1.87 18.79 1.35
C GLY A 211 3.32 19.27 1.34
N GLU A 212 3.68 20.20 2.22
CA GLU A 212 5.05 20.65 2.41
C GLU A 212 5.79 19.77 3.43
N SER A 213 7.10 19.90 3.47
CA SER A 213 7.92 19.32 4.53
C SER A 213 7.52 19.87 5.90
N ALA A 214 7.03 18.99 6.79
CA ALA A 214 6.68 19.35 8.16
C ALA A 214 7.90 19.94 8.88
N GLY A 215 7.73 21.14 9.47
CA GLY A 215 8.79 21.89 10.14
C GLY A 215 10.06 22.14 9.31
N GLY A 216 9.99 22.10 7.97
CA GLY A 216 11.16 22.24 7.09
C GLY A 216 12.12 21.04 7.08
N GLY A 217 11.69 19.89 7.62
CA GLY A 217 12.49 18.67 7.68
C GLY A 217 12.54 17.88 6.37
N PRO A 218 13.32 16.79 6.32
CA PRO A 218 13.31 15.88 5.17
C PRO A 218 12.00 15.09 5.12
N ALA A 219 11.56 14.76 3.90
CA ALA A 219 10.40 13.91 3.67
C ALA A 219 10.72 12.77 2.70
N VAL A 220 10.07 11.62 2.87
CA VAL A 220 10.27 10.44 2.02
C VAL A 220 9.81 10.71 0.59
N ILE A 221 10.62 10.30 -0.38
CA ILE A 221 10.28 10.35 -1.81
C ILE A 221 9.77 8.97 -2.23
N ALA A 222 8.45 8.79 -2.19
CA ALA A 222 7.77 7.54 -2.52
C ALA A 222 7.42 7.42 -4.02
N ASP A 223 7.48 6.20 -4.56
CA ASP A 223 6.98 5.84 -5.91
C ASP A 223 5.48 5.56 -5.92
N ALA A 224 4.92 5.33 -4.74
CA ALA A 224 3.50 5.21 -4.51
C ALA A 224 3.16 5.56 -3.07
N THR A 225 1.93 6.00 -2.85
CA THR A 225 1.35 6.11 -1.52
C THR A 225 -0.03 5.52 -1.54
N VAL A 226 -0.40 4.81 -0.47
CA VAL A 226 -1.77 4.36 -0.22
C VAL A 226 -2.28 5.12 0.99
N THR A 227 -3.34 5.89 0.78
CA THR A 227 -4.05 6.61 1.86
C THR A 227 -5.35 5.93 2.24
N PHE A 228 -5.85 6.23 3.43
CA PHE A 228 -7.08 5.66 3.99
C PHE A 228 -8.10 6.77 4.23
N VAL A 229 -9.38 6.40 4.33
CA VAL A 229 -10.53 7.30 4.55
C VAL A 229 -10.84 8.26 3.39
N ALA A 230 -9.91 9.10 2.96
CA ALA A 230 -10.09 10.10 1.92
C ALA A 230 -8.73 10.59 1.42
N ALA A 231 -8.67 11.27 0.27
CA ALA A 231 -7.46 12.03 -0.05
C ALA A 231 -7.25 13.12 1.00
N GLN A 232 -6.00 13.39 1.38
CA GLN A 232 -5.66 14.63 2.10
C GLN A 232 -5.03 15.66 1.16
N ALA A 233 -4.93 16.92 1.61
CA ALA A 233 -4.50 18.05 0.80
C ALA A 233 -3.11 17.87 0.15
N TRP A 234 -2.20 17.14 0.80
CA TRP A 234 -0.91 16.79 0.21
C TRP A 234 -1.03 16.03 -1.14
N HIS A 235 -2.10 15.27 -1.35
CA HIS A 235 -2.35 14.59 -2.63
C HIS A 235 -2.62 15.59 -3.77
N ALA A 236 -3.30 16.69 -3.46
CA ALA A 236 -3.56 17.75 -4.42
C ALA A 236 -2.26 18.54 -4.73
N ALA A 237 -1.43 18.80 -3.70
CA ALA A 237 -0.12 19.41 -3.89
C ALA A 237 0.84 18.52 -4.72
N ALA A 238 0.76 17.20 -4.55
CA ALA A 238 1.55 16.21 -5.29
C ALA A 238 1.06 15.96 -6.74
N GLY A 239 -0.16 16.36 -7.09
CA GLY A 239 -0.82 16.03 -8.36
C GLY A 239 -1.49 17.19 -9.11
N GLY A 240 -1.41 18.42 -8.60
CA GLY A 240 -2.05 19.60 -9.19
C GLY A 240 -1.15 20.40 -10.14
N PRO A 241 -1.72 21.22 -11.05
CA PRO A 241 -0.98 22.11 -11.94
C PRO A 241 -0.23 23.27 -11.24
N ALA A 242 -0.25 23.31 -9.90
CA ALA A 242 0.39 24.32 -9.07
C ALA A 242 1.70 23.83 -8.41
N ALA A 243 2.37 22.82 -8.98
CA ALA A 243 3.73 22.48 -8.57
C ALA A 243 4.67 23.63 -8.99
N GLY A 244 5.06 24.47 -8.03
CA GLY A 244 6.07 25.50 -8.24
C GLY A 244 7.41 24.89 -8.66
N PRO A 245 8.28 25.65 -9.36
CA PRO A 245 9.57 25.18 -9.84
C PRO A 245 10.50 24.91 -8.65
N GLY A 246 10.42 23.72 -8.08
CA GLY A 246 11.15 23.32 -6.86
C GLY A 246 10.62 22.06 -6.19
N MET A 247 9.39 21.63 -6.47
CA MET A 247 8.86 20.37 -5.95
C MET A 247 9.34 19.18 -6.79
N SER A 248 10.19 18.34 -6.18
CA SER A 248 10.57 17.04 -6.75
C SER A 248 9.31 16.17 -6.91
N PRO A 249 9.06 15.58 -8.09
CA PRO A 249 7.81 14.89 -8.37
C PRO A 249 7.76 13.58 -7.59
N SER A 250 6.90 13.49 -6.56
CA SER A 250 6.39 12.20 -6.11
C SER A 250 5.63 11.58 -7.29
N ARG A 251 6.30 10.72 -8.05
CA ARG A 251 5.67 10.06 -9.20
C ARG A 251 4.62 9.09 -8.65
N ARG A 252 3.35 9.36 -8.96
CA ARG A 252 2.15 8.49 -8.80
C ARG A 252 1.68 8.27 -7.35
N SER A 253 0.87 9.18 -6.83
CA SER A 253 0.00 8.88 -5.68
C SER A 253 -1.19 8.00 -6.14
N VAL A 254 -1.52 6.96 -5.38
CA VAL A 254 -2.71 6.13 -5.60
C VAL A 254 -3.63 6.33 -4.41
N CYS A 255 -4.58 7.25 -4.53
CA CYS A 255 -5.66 7.34 -3.54
C CYS A 255 -6.55 6.11 -3.63
N ARG A 256 -6.58 5.29 -2.57
CA ARG A 256 -7.54 4.20 -2.45
C ARG A 256 -8.37 4.40 -1.18
N VAL A 257 -9.48 5.13 -1.34
CA VAL A 257 -10.46 5.31 -0.27
C VAL A 257 -11.16 3.98 -0.01
N ASN A 258 -10.67 3.23 0.97
CA ASN A 258 -11.23 1.92 1.30
C ASN A 258 -12.29 2.05 2.42
N TRP A 259 -13.40 2.72 2.12
CA TRP A 259 -14.63 2.61 2.92
C TRP A 259 -15.42 1.41 2.41
N SER A 260 -15.00 0.20 2.79
CA SER A 260 -15.64 -1.09 2.50
C SER A 260 -16.67 -1.10 1.34
N LYS A 261 -16.21 -1.09 0.07
CA LYS A 261 -16.92 -1.54 -1.16
C LYS A 261 -16.32 -0.91 -2.43
N SER A 262 -15.88 -1.78 -3.33
CA SER A 262 -15.83 -1.64 -4.80
C SER A 262 -15.09 -0.47 -5.49
N SER A 263 -14.34 -0.90 -6.51
CA SER A 263 -13.72 -0.20 -7.65
C SER A 263 -12.47 0.66 -7.40
N GLU A 264 -11.40 0.21 -8.06
CA GLU A 264 -10.14 0.92 -8.26
C GLU A 264 -10.36 2.31 -8.83
N THR A 265 -9.91 3.34 -8.12
CA THR A 265 -9.61 4.64 -8.74
C THR A 265 -8.08 4.79 -8.79
N THR A 266 -7.47 4.23 -9.83
CA THR A 266 -6.12 4.67 -10.23
C THR A 266 -6.25 5.95 -11.03
N CYS A 267 -5.74 7.08 -10.51
CA CYS A 267 -5.46 8.24 -11.35
C CYS A 267 -4.40 7.84 -12.39
N ARG A 268 -4.81 7.60 -13.64
CA ARG A 268 -3.89 7.43 -14.77
C ARG A 268 -3.41 8.81 -15.20
N THR A 269 -2.10 9.03 -15.21
CA THR A 269 -1.51 10.06 -16.07
C THR A 269 -1.47 9.54 -17.51
N PRO A 270 -1.74 10.38 -18.53
CA PRO A 270 -1.60 9.96 -19.93
C PRO A 270 -0.12 9.71 -20.22
N GLY A 271 0.23 8.44 -20.45
CA GLY A 271 1.50 8.09 -21.09
C GLY A 271 1.37 8.13 -22.62
N PRO A 272 2.50 8.17 -23.36
CA PRO A 272 2.46 8.07 -24.81
C PRO A 272 1.84 6.73 -25.24
N GLY A 273 1.10 6.73 -26.34
CA GLY A 273 0.11 5.72 -26.75
C GLY A 273 0.58 4.24 -26.76
N PRO A 274 -0.37 3.30 -26.87
CA PRO A 274 -0.10 1.89 -26.66
C PRO A 274 0.74 1.29 -27.79
N GLY A 275 1.95 0.83 -27.45
CA GLY A 275 2.66 -0.19 -28.22
C GLY A 275 1.92 -1.54 -28.17
N PRO A 276 2.21 -2.47 -29.10
CA PRO A 276 1.40 -3.66 -29.32
C PRO A 276 1.37 -4.58 -28.09
N ARG A 277 0.15 -4.97 -27.70
CA ARG A 277 -0.14 -5.85 -26.56
C ARG A 277 0.40 -7.26 -26.83
N ARG A 278 1.32 -7.73 -25.99
CA ARG A 278 1.57 -9.18 -25.82
C ARG A 278 0.63 -9.71 -24.74
N ALA A 279 -0.08 -10.80 -25.05
CA ALA A 279 -1.00 -11.46 -24.14
C ALA A 279 -0.27 -11.94 -22.89
N ALA A 280 -0.76 -11.55 -21.71
CA ALA A 280 -0.30 -12.08 -20.44
C ALA A 280 -0.83 -13.51 -20.27
N ALA A 281 0.07 -14.49 -20.26
CA ALA A 281 -0.24 -15.86 -19.89
C ALA A 281 -0.50 -15.94 -18.38
N ALA A 282 -1.54 -16.65 -17.98
CA ALA A 282 -1.85 -16.93 -16.58
C ALA A 282 -0.70 -17.70 -15.93
N VAL A 283 0.00 -17.05 -14.98
CA VAL A 283 1.07 -17.68 -14.19
C VAL A 283 0.41 -18.57 -13.14
N ARG A 284 0.50 -19.89 -13.32
CA ARG A 284 0.25 -20.87 -12.25
C ARG A 284 1.46 -20.88 -11.32
N VAL A 285 1.24 -20.55 -10.05
CA VAL A 285 2.23 -20.70 -8.98
C VAL A 285 2.49 -22.20 -8.74
N PRO A 286 3.72 -22.72 -8.83
CA PRO A 286 4.00 -24.11 -8.50
C PRO A 286 3.93 -24.32 -6.99
N ARG A 287 3.13 -25.30 -6.54
CA ARG A 287 3.22 -25.82 -5.17
C ARG A 287 4.61 -26.45 -4.98
N ARG A 288 5.36 -25.99 -3.97
CA ARG A 288 6.62 -26.62 -3.57
C ARG A 288 6.41 -28.11 -3.32
N ARG A 289 7.23 -28.96 -3.96
CA ARG A 289 7.42 -30.35 -3.57
C ARG A 289 8.07 -30.36 -2.19
N ARG A 290 7.43 -31.00 -1.20
CA ARG A 290 8.10 -31.37 0.04
C ARG A 290 9.20 -32.37 -0.31
N THR A 291 10.46 -32.00 -0.12
CA THR A 291 11.53 -32.98 0.00
C THR A 291 11.28 -33.78 1.27
N ALA A 292 11.26 -35.10 1.12
CA ALA A 292 11.08 -36.04 2.19
C ALA A 292 12.39 -36.14 2.96
N GLU A 293 12.41 -35.74 4.22
CA GLU A 293 13.28 -36.27 5.26
C GLU A 293 12.78 -35.77 6.63
N GLY A 294 12.55 -36.70 7.55
CA GLY A 294 12.04 -36.41 8.90
C GLY A 294 10.85 -37.28 9.30
N ARG A 295 11.08 -38.58 9.53
CA ARG A 295 10.16 -39.43 10.28
C ARG A 295 10.05 -38.91 11.71
N ILE A 296 8.86 -38.47 12.14
CA ILE A 296 8.45 -38.46 13.55
C ILE A 296 7.03 -39.01 13.61
N GLY A 297 6.82 -39.98 14.51
CA GLY A 297 5.74 -40.96 14.49
C GLY A 297 4.32 -40.39 14.63
N ALA A 298 3.39 -41.12 14.00
CA ALA A 298 1.96 -40.92 14.12
C ALA A 298 1.48 -41.34 15.53
N GLY A 299 1.39 -40.39 16.45
CA GLY A 299 0.60 -40.52 17.68
C GLY A 299 -0.85 -40.14 17.40
N ARG A 300 -1.75 -41.13 17.30
CA ARG A 300 -3.20 -40.92 17.27
C ARG A 300 -3.65 -40.31 18.60
N MET A 301 -4.10 -39.05 18.59
CA MET A 301 -4.88 -38.50 19.70
C MET A 301 -6.36 -38.86 19.48
N SER A 302 -6.89 -39.75 20.32
CA SER A 302 -8.32 -40.01 20.43
C SER A 302 -8.97 -38.91 21.27
N CYS A 303 -9.98 -38.24 20.73
CA CYS A 303 -10.87 -37.37 21.47
C CYS A 303 -11.64 -38.21 22.51
N ARG A 304 -11.43 -37.96 23.81
CA ARG A 304 -12.31 -38.42 24.88
C ARG A 304 -13.12 -37.22 25.38
N THR A 305 -14.43 -37.32 25.26
CA THR A 305 -15.40 -36.44 25.94
C THR A 305 -15.37 -36.70 27.45
N PRO A 306 -15.45 -35.68 28.31
CA PRO A 306 -15.59 -35.89 29.75
C PRO A 306 -17.03 -36.25 30.08
N ASP A 307 -17.20 -37.41 30.73
CA ASP A 307 -18.46 -37.90 31.25
C ASP A 307 -18.79 -37.19 32.57
N SER A 308 -20.00 -36.65 32.68
CA SER A 308 -20.46 -35.83 33.80
C SER A 308 -21.24 -36.71 34.79
N GLY A 309 -20.51 -37.33 35.71
CA GLY A 309 -21.10 -38.07 36.83
C GLY A 309 -21.40 -37.17 38.02
N VAL A 310 -22.61 -36.59 38.06
CA VAL A 310 -23.16 -35.98 39.28
C VAL A 310 -23.63 -37.10 40.22
N ARG A 311 -23.00 -37.24 41.38
CA ARG A 311 -23.50 -38.04 42.51
C ARG A 311 -24.40 -37.17 43.38
N VAL A 312 -25.67 -37.54 43.49
CA VAL A 312 -26.60 -36.98 44.48
C VAL A 312 -26.47 -37.82 45.76
N GLY A 313 -26.24 -37.15 46.88
CA GLY A 313 -26.21 -37.75 48.21
C GLY A 313 -26.91 -36.84 49.21
N GLN A 314 -28.17 -37.18 49.49
CA GLN A 314 -28.94 -37.13 50.75
C GLN A 314 -30.43 -37.00 50.42
#